data_AF-W1YLT7-F1
#
_entry.id   AF-W1YLT7-F1
#
_cell.length_a   1.000
_cell.length_b   1.000
_cell.length_c   1.000
_cell.angle_alpha   90.00
_cell.angle_beta   90.00
_cell.angle_gamma   90.00
#
_symmetry.space_group_name_H-M   'P 1'
#
loop_
_entity.id
_entity.type
_entity.pdbx_description
1 polymer ?
#
loop_
_entity_poly.entity_id
_entity_poly.type
_entity_poly.pdbx_seq_one_letter_code
_entity_poly.pdbx_strand_id
1 'polypeptide(L)' 'MANLPNCPKCGDEYTYEDGHMFICPMCGNEWTAADAQAAAEAGIIRDANGNELADGDTV' A
#
# COMPACT_ATOMS: atom_id res chain seq x y z
N MET A 1 10.15 11.99 14.83
CA MET A 1 8.84 11.92 14.15
C MET A 1 8.73 10.52 13.57
N ALA A 2 7.76 9.72 14.02
CA ALA A 2 7.51 8.39 13.45
C ALA A 2 7.20 8.58 11.96
N ASN A 3 8.11 8.17 11.08
CA ASN A 3 7.88 8.15 9.64
C ASN A 3 7.03 6.91 9.37
N LEU A 4 5.71 7.06 9.52
CA LEU A 4 4.79 6.02 9.06
C LEU A 4 4.77 6.03 7.53
N PRO A 5 4.63 4.87 6.89
CA PRO A 5 4.55 4.81 5.44
C PRO A 5 3.31 5.55 4.96
N ASN A 6 3.45 6.28 3.86
CA ASN A 6 2.32 6.86 3.15
C ASN A 6 1.29 5.78 2.79
N CYS A 7 0.03 6.17 2.72
CA CYS A 7 -1.04 5.27 2.33
C CYS A 7 -0.78 4.74 0.92
N PRO A 8 -0.68 3.41 0.71
CA PRO A 8 -0.39 2.86 -0.62
C PRO A 8 -1.53 3.08 -1.61
N LYS A 9 -2.75 3.37 -1.12
CA LYS A 9 -3.94 3.57 -1.95
C LYS A 9 -4.13 5.00 -2.43
N CYS A 10 -3.79 6.00 -1.61
CA CYS A 10 -4.02 7.42 -1.92
C CYS A 10 -2.76 8.29 -1.83
N GLY A 11 -1.61 7.74 -1.45
CA GLY A 11 -0.32 8.44 -1.34
C GLY A 11 -0.19 9.37 -0.13
N ASP A 12 -1.23 9.45 0.69
CA ASP A 12 -1.33 10.43 1.78
C ASP A 12 -0.43 10.07 2.96
N GLU A 13 0.19 11.08 3.58
CA GLU A 13 1.14 10.91 4.69
C GLU A 13 0.46 10.81 6.06
N TYR A 14 -0.85 11.11 6.17
CA TYR A 14 -1.58 11.11 7.43
C TYR A 14 -2.04 9.71 7.82
N THR A 15 -1.13 8.75 7.87
CA THR A 15 -1.41 7.37 8.29
C THR A 15 -1.20 7.24 9.79
N TYR A 16 -2.03 6.44 10.46
CA TYR A 16 -1.88 6.14 11.88
C TYR A 16 -1.85 4.63 12.11
N GLU A 17 -1.13 4.19 13.14
CA GLU A 17 -1.12 2.80 13.56
C GLU A 17 -2.19 2.54 14.63
N ASP A 18 -2.98 1.49 14.43
CA ASP A 18 -3.91 0.93 15.42
C ASP A 18 -3.47 -0.50 15.73
N GLY A 19 -2.66 -0.62 16.79
CA GLY A 19 -2.04 -1.88 17.21
C GLY A 19 -1.03 -2.43 16.21
N HIS A 20 -1.46 -3.34 15.34
CA HIS A 20 -0.62 -3.98 14.31
C HIS A 20 -1.01 -3.59 12.87
N MET A 21 -2.01 -2.72 12.73
CA MET A 21 -2.52 -2.24 11.46
C MET A 21 -2.22 -0.75 11.30
N PHE A 22 -2.05 -0.34 10.06
CA PHE A 22 -2.00 1.04 9.63
C PHE A 22 -3.32 1.39 8.97
N ILE A 23 -3.83 2.57 9.31
CA ILE A 23 -5.13 3.06 8.85
C ILE A 23 -4.94 4.44 8.26
N CYS A 24 -5.53 4.64 7.08
CA CYS A 24 -5.60 5.93 6.42
C CYS A 24 -6.98 6.58 6.67
N PRO A 25 -7.05 7.70 7.41
CA PRO A 25 -8.30 8.42 7.66
C PRO A 25 -8.85 9.12 6.42
N MET A 26 -8.02 9.32 5.38
CA MET A 26 -8.43 10.01 4.15
C MET A 26 -9.27 9.13 3.22
N CYS A 27 -8.93 7.84 3.12
CA CYS A 27 -9.60 6.91 2.20
C CYS A 27 -10.15 5.65 2.87
N GLY A 28 -9.95 5.48 4.18
CA GLY A 28 -10.35 4.30 4.94
C GLY A 28 -9.56 3.04 4.58
N ASN A 29 -8.38 3.17 3.98
CA ASN A 29 -7.53 2.02 3.68
C ASN A 29 -6.91 1.49 4.98
N GLU A 30 -6.94 0.18 5.15
CA GLU A 30 -6.40 -0.52 6.32
C GLU A 30 -5.41 -1.57 5.81
N TRP A 31 -4.18 -1.54 6.29
CA TRP A 31 -3.13 -2.47 5.86
C TRP A 31 -2.20 -2.80 7.01
N THR A 32 -1.47 -3.90 6.92
CA THR A 32 -0.50 -4.29 7.95
C THR A 32 0.91 -3.87 7.56
N ALA A 33 1.85 -3.88 8.52
CA ALA A 33 3.27 -3.75 8.19
C ALA A 33 3.75 -4.84 7.21
N ALA A 34 3.18 -6.04 7.30
CA ALA A 34 3.45 -7.12 6.36
C ALA A 34 2.93 -6.80 4.96
N ASP A 35 1.75 -6.19 4.82
CA ASP A 35 1.24 -5.70 3.53
C ASP A 35 2.08 -4.55 2.97
N ALA A 36 2.57 -3.63 3.81
CA ALA A 36 3.45 -2.56 3.36
C ALA A 36 4.80 -3.11 2.86
N GLN A 37 5.36 -4.08 3.59
CA GLN A 37 6.59 -4.79 3.20
C GLN A 37 6.35 -5.62 1.94
N ALA A 38 5.21 -6.31 1.87
CA ALA A 38 4.81 -7.10 0.72
C ALA A 38 4.55 -6.20 -0.49
N ALA A 39 3.95 -5.02 -0.36
CA ALA A 39 3.75 -4.07 -1.46
C ALA A 39 5.08 -3.48 -1.96
N ALA A 40 6.05 -3.25 -1.06
CA ALA A 40 7.41 -2.87 -1.45
C ALA A 40 8.12 -3.99 -2.24
N GLU A 41 7.88 -5.25 -1.90
CA GLU A 41 8.42 -6.43 -2.60
C GLU A 41 7.57 -6.84 -3.82
N ALA A 42 6.27 -6.52 -3.82
CA ALA A 42 5.24 -6.92 -4.77
C ALA A 42 4.84 -5.79 -5.72
N GLY A 43 5.72 -4.80 -5.93
CA GLY A 43 5.73 -3.97 -7.13
C GLY A 43 5.84 -4.77 -8.45
N ILE A 44 5.81 -6.10 -8.37
CA ILE A 44 5.65 -7.09 -9.43
C ILE A 44 4.20 -7.62 -9.37
N ILE A 45 3.19 -6.82 -9.74
CA ILE A 45 1.85 -7.39 -10.03
C ILE A 45 2.04 -8.23 -11.30
N ARG A 46 1.43 -9.42 -11.43
CA ARG A 46 1.50 -10.20 -12.69
C ARG A 46 0.09 -10.39 -13.25
N ASP A 47 -0.10 -10.06 -14.52
CA ASP A 47 -1.35 -10.31 -15.26
C ASP A 47 -1.69 -11.81 -15.31
N ALA A 48 -2.92 -12.16 -15.71
CA ALA A 48 -3.36 -13.53 -15.95
C ALA A 48 -2.47 -14.31 -16.97
N ASN A 49 -1.66 -13.59 -17.77
CA ASN A 49 -0.67 -14.17 -18.69
C ASN A 49 0.76 -14.29 -18.10
N GLY A 50 0.96 -13.94 -16.82
CA GLY A 50 2.24 -14.04 -16.11
C GLY A 50 3.20 -12.86 -16.31
N ASN A 51 2.76 -11.77 -16.94
CA ASN A 51 3.57 -10.58 -17.22
C ASN A 51 3.44 -9.52 -16.12
N GLU A 52 4.56 -8.89 -15.78
CA GLU A 52 4.70 -7.94 -14.68
C GLU A 52 4.00 -6.59 -15.01
N LEU A 53 2.89 -6.27 -14.34
CA LEU A 53 2.27 -4.96 -14.30
C LEU A 53 2.76 -4.17 -13.09
N ALA A 54 3.09 -2.91 -13.33
CA ALA A 54 3.23 -1.91 -12.29
C ALA A 54 1.91 -1.14 -12.18
N ASP A 55 1.49 -0.84 -10.95
CA ASP A 55 0.27 -0.07 -10.69
C ASP A 55 0.39 1.33 -11.30
N GLY A 56 -0.45 1.60 -12.30
CA GLY A 56 -0.39 2.82 -13.09
C GLY A 56 -1.24 2.77 -14.35
N ASP A 57 -2.56 2.58 -14.17
CA ASP A 57 -3.66 3.02 -15.04
C ASP A 57 -3.47 2.91 -16.58
N THR A 58 -4.09 1.89 -17.20
CA THR A 58 -5.17 2.09 -18.19
C THR A 58 -5.82 0.75 -18.57
N VAL A 59 -7.15 0.68 -18.50
CA VAL A 59 -7.97 -0.19 -19.37
C VAL A 59 -8.32 0.55 -20.65
#